data_AF-A0A976CCU5-F1
#
_entry.id   AF-A0A976CCU5-F1
#
_cell.length_a   1.000
_cell.length_b   1.000
_cell.length_c   1.000
_cell.angle_alpha   90.00
_cell.angle_beta   90.00
_cell.angle_gamma   90.00
#
_symmetry.space_group_name_H-M   'P 1'
#
loop_
_entity.id
_entity.type
_entity.pdbx_description
1 polymer ?
#
loop_
_entity_poly.entity_id
_entity_poly.type
_entity_poly.pdbx_seq_one_letter_code
_entity_poly.pdbx_strand_id
1 'polypeptide(L)'
;SKFQLVPDEFYLKKIKEDQKKFARIYTLSDEKKQEVRGYTLPFTLYAPEKVQQFVLNCGLGTFSEEGYGMIDLVRPQGSTQRVEHYFKP
;
A
#
# COMPACT_ATOMS: atom_id res chain seq x y z
N SER A 1 -3.63 -2.70 24.12
CA SER A 1 -3.77 -3.17 22.72
C SER A 1 -2.53 -2.76 21.97
N LYS A 2 -2.00 -3.61 21.08
CA LYS A 2 -0.82 -3.27 20.28
C LYS A 2 -1.31 -2.66 18.96
N PHE A 3 -1.08 -1.36 18.76
CA PHE A 3 -1.28 -0.71 17.47
C PHE A 3 0.07 -0.57 16.78
N GLN A 4 0.32 -1.37 15.75
CA GLN A 4 1.63 -1.40 15.08
C GLN A 4 1.51 -1.85 13.62
N LEU A 5 2.23 -1.18 12.74
CA LEU A 5 2.50 -1.63 11.37
C LEU A 5 3.90 -2.28 11.34
N VAL A 6 3.98 -3.50 10.81
CA VAL A 6 5.24 -4.24 10.65
C VAL A 6 5.43 -4.60 9.18
N PRO A 7 6.44 -4.06 8.49
CA PRO A 7 6.71 -4.41 7.10
C PRO A 7 7.18 -5.86 6.97
N ASP A 8 6.94 -6.48 5.81
CA ASP A 8 7.46 -7.82 5.52
C ASP A 8 8.99 -7.79 5.35
N GLU A 9 9.69 -8.46 6.26
CA GLU A 9 11.16 -8.47 6.29
C GLU A 9 11.77 -9.16 5.07
N PHE A 10 11.13 -10.20 4.53
CA PHE A 10 11.61 -10.90 3.33
C PHE A 10 11.50 -10.01 2.10
N TYR A 11 10.41 -9.26 1.98
CA TYR A 11 10.23 -8.29 0.91
C TYR A 11 11.27 -7.17 0.99
N LEU A 12 11.52 -6.61 2.18
CA LEU A 12 12.54 -5.59 2.38
C LEU A 12 13.94 -6.09 2.03
N LYS A 13 14.28 -7.31 2.45
CA LYS A 13 15.56 -7.95 2.11
C LYS A 13 15.71 -8.11 0.59
N LYS A 14 14.68 -8.63 -0.08
CA LYS A 14 14.69 -8.83 -1.55
C LYS A 14 14.83 -7.52 -2.31
N ILE A 15 14.11 -6.46 -1.93
CA ILE A 15 14.26 -5.14 -2.57
C ILE A 15 15.68 -4.60 -2.39
N LYS A 16 16.26 -4.76 -1.20
CA LYS A 16 17.62 -4.31 -0.90
C LYS A 16 18.64 -5.05 -1.75
N GLU A 17 18.52 -6.36 -1.88
CA GLU A 17 19.37 -7.21 -2.72
C GLU A 17 19.24 -6.84 -4.21
N ASP A 18 18.03 -6.58 -4.69
CA ASP A 18 17.75 -6.12 -6.05
C ASP A 18 18.19 -4.66 -6.33
N GLN A 19 18.73 -3.95 -5.33
CA GLN A 19 19.08 -2.51 -5.38
C GLN A 19 17.93 -1.61 -5.86
N LYS A 20 16.68 -2.01 -5.59
CA LYS A 20 15.50 -1.24 -5.98
C LYS A 20 15.19 -0.16 -4.95
N LYS A 21 14.67 0.99 -5.40
CA LYS A 21 14.23 2.07 -4.52
C LYS A 21 12.96 1.66 -3.75
N PHE A 22 12.99 1.87 -2.42
CA PHE A 22 11.85 1.62 -1.52
C PHE A 22 10.75 2.68 -1.66
N ALA A 23 11.16 3.94 -1.84
CA ALA A 23 10.25 5.05 -1.98
C ALA A 23 9.84 5.24 -3.44
N ARG A 24 8.55 5.46 -3.66
CA ARG A 24 7.96 5.87 -4.93
C ARG A 24 7.61 7.36 -4.85
N ILE A 25 7.89 8.08 -5.92
CA ILE A 25 7.51 9.48 -6.07
C ILE A 25 6.31 9.48 -7.02
N TYR A 26 5.21 10.10 -6.60
CA TYR A 26 4.02 10.28 -7.40
C TYR A 26 3.70 11.75 -7.54
N THR A 27 3.09 12.14 -8.65
CA THR A 27 2.60 13.49 -8.87
C THR A 27 1.14 13.55 -8.44
N LEU A 28 0.83 14.39 -7.44
CA LEU A 28 -0.53 14.53 -6.91
C LEU A 28 -1.45 15.26 -7.90
N SER A 29 -0.94 16.32 -8.54
CA SER A 29 -1.63 16.98 -9.63
C SER A 29 -0.66 17.53 -10.66
N ASP A 30 -1.03 17.43 -11.93
CA ASP A 30 -0.21 17.92 -13.05
C ASP A 30 -0.10 19.45 -13.04
N GLU A 31 -1.10 20.15 -12.50
CA GLU A 31 -1.14 21.61 -12.43
C GLU A 31 -0.18 22.20 -11.40
N LYS A 32 -0.08 21.57 -10.21
CA LYS A 32 0.72 22.09 -9.09
C LYS A 32 2.08 21.42 -8.97
N LYS A 33 2.36 20.38 -9.77
CA LYS A 33 3.60 19.56 -9.74
C LYS A 33 3.98 19.14 -8.31
N GLN A 34 2.99 18.89 -7.48
CA GLN A 34 3.24 18.52 -6.10
C GLN A 34 3.64 17.05 -6.07
N GLU A 35 4.91 16.79 -5.76
CA GLU A 35 5.43 15.45 -5.58
C GLU A 35 5.10 14.92 -4.18
N VAL A 36 4.55 13.72 -4.12
CA VAL A 36 4.35 12.97 -2.89
C VAL A 36 5.24 11.74 -2.88
N ARG A 37 5.78 11.41 -1.70
CA ARG A 37 6.62 10.23 -1.50
C ARG A 37 5.85 9.19 -0.72
N GLY A 38 5.75 7.99 -1.29
CA GLY A 38 5.05 6.86 -0.69
C GLY A 38 5.89 5.60 -0.68
N TYR A 39 5.40 4.60 0.03
CA TYR A 39 5.99 3.26 0.08
C TYR A 39 4.97 2.24 -0.42
N THR A 40 5.44 1.30 -1.24
CA THR A 40 4.63 0.18 -1.71
C THR A 40 5.30 -1.10 -1.27
N LEU A 41 4.81 -1.67 -0.16
CA LEU A 41 5.33 -2.90 0.41
C LEU A 41 4.24 -3.64 1.19
N PRO A 42 4.28 -4.98 1.25
CA PRO A 42 3.41 -5.75 2.12
C PRO A 42 3.76 -5.52 3.59
N PHE A 43 2.75 -5.45 4.45
CA PHE A 43 2.90 -5.25 5.90
C PHE A 43 1.80 -5.98 6.68
N THR A 44 2.06 -6.22 7.95
CA THR A 44 1.06 -6.67 8.94
C THR A 44 0.63 -5.48 9.79
N LEU A 45 -0.70 -5.27 9.91
CA LEU A 45 -1.29 -4.27 10.79
C LEU A 45 -1.88 -4.93 12.03
N TYR A 46 -1.20 -4.76 13.16
CA TYR A 46 -1.76 -5.06 14.47
C TYR A 46 -2.63 -3.89 14.90
N ALA A 47 -3.95 -4.06 14.86
CA ALA A 47 -4.92 -3.06 15.30
C ALA A 47 -6.26 -3.76 15.64
N PRO A 48 -7.17 -3.11 16.39
CA PRO A 48 -8.52 -3.63 16.54
C PRO A 48 -9.20 -3.86 15.18
N GLU A 49 -10.05 -4.88 15.07
CA GLU A 49 -10.72 -5.26 13.83
C GLU A 49 -11.44 -4.08 13.15
N LYS A 50 -12.14 -3.24 13.94
CA LYS A 50 -12.80 -2.03 13.42
C LYS A 50 -11.84 -1.07 12.72
N VAL A 51 -10.60 -0.96 13.21
CA VAL A 51 -9.57 -0.10 12.60
C VAL A 51 -9.02 -0.75 11.33
N GLN A 52 -8.82 -2.07 11.34
CA GLN A 52 -8.41 -2.80 10.14
C GLN A 52 -9.46 -2.66 9.03
N GLN A 53 -10.75 -2.78 9.35
CA GLN A 53 -11.85 -2.61 8.41
C GLN A 53 -11.95 -1.16 7.91
N PHE A 54 -11.80 -0.17 8.79
CA PHE A 54 -11.76 1.23 8.40
C PHE A 54 -10.63 1.50 7.39
N VAL A 55 -9.42 1.04 7.71
CA VAL A 55 -8.24 1.21 6.86
C VAL A 55 -8.38 0.48 5.52
N LEU A 56 -9.02 -0.70 5.49
CA LEU A 56 -9.31 -1.42 4.25
C LEU A 56 -10.29 -0.66 3.34
N ASN A 57 -11.30 -0.02 3.93
CA ASN A 57 -12.35 0.69 3.17
C ASN A 57 -11.97 2.12 2.79
N CYS A 58 -11.10 2.77 3.58
CA CYS A 58 -10.78 4.19 3.43
C CYS A 58 -9.31 4.45 3.02
N GLY A 59 -8.51 3.40 2.87
CA GLY A 59 -7.06 3.51 2.65
C GLY A 59 -6.29 3.93 3.90
N LEU A 60 -4.97 4.00 3.75
CA LEU A 60 -4.02 4.35 4.80
C LEU A 60 -3.09 5.49 4.35
N GLY A 61 -3.06 6.57 5.13
CA GLY A 61 -2.19 7.72 4.87
C GLY A 61 -2.98 8.94 4.41
N THR A 62 -2.38 9.72 3.52
CA THR A 62 -2.96 10.95 2.97
C THR A 62 -3.34 10.77 1.50
N PHE A 63 -4.31 11.54 1.02
CA PHE A 63 -4.79 11.54 -0.37
C PHE A 63 -5.48 10.23 -0.78
N SER A 64 -6.13 9.54 0.17
CA SER A 64 -6.95 8.35 -0.15
C SER A 64 -8.12 8.68 -1.07
N GLU A 65 -8.66 9.89 -0.97
CA GLU A 65 -9.67 10.45 -1.85
C GLU A 65 -9.20 10.60 -3.30
N GLU A 66 -7.89 10.71 -3.52
CA GLU A 66 -7.23 10.74 -4.83
C GLU A 66 -6.70 9.34 -5.24
N GLY A 67 -7.02 8.29 -4.48
CA GLY A 67 -6.63 6.90 -4.75
C GLY A 67 -5.26 6.48 -4.19
N TYR A 68 -4.60 7.31 -3.39
CA TYR A 68 -3.35 6.94 -2.70
C TYR A 68 -3.60 6.10 -1.45
N GLY A 69 -2.60 5.34 -1.01
CA GLY A 69 -2.72 4.59 0.25
C GLY A 69 -3.76 3.47 0.24
N MET A 70 -4.31 3.10 -0.92
CA MET A 70 -5.19 1.96 -1.08
C MET A 70 -4.47 0.67 -0.72
N ILE A 71 -5.13 -0.19 0.05
CA ILE A 71 -4.58 -1.45 0.52
C ILE A 71 -5.48 -2.61 0.09
N ASP A 72 -4.87 -3.78 -0.06
CA ASP A 72 -5.58 -5.03 -0.34
C ASP A 72 -5.05 -6.13 0.58
N LEU A 73 -5.87 -7.15 0.82
CA LEU A 73 -5.53 -8.29 1.64
C LEU A 73 -4.72 -9.31 0.82
N VAL A 74 -3.58 -9.72 1.36
CA VAL A 74 -2.81 -10.82 0.81
C VAL A 74 -3.57 -12.13 1.06
N ARG A 75 -4.15 -12.72 0.01
CA ARG A 75 -4.82 -14.02 0.11
C ARG A 75 -3.77 -15.15 0.12
N PRO A 76 -3.76 -16.05 1.13
CA PRO A 76 -2.86 -17.19 1.12
C PRO A 76 -3.32 -18.19 0.04
N GLN A 77 -2.41 -18.52 -0.88
CA GLN A 77 -2.50 -19.56 -1.92
C GLN A 77 -3.48 -19.28 -3.08
N GLY A 78 -2.90 -19.10 -4.28
CA GLY A 78 -3.61 -19.32 -5.56
C GLY A 78 -3.96 -18.10 -6.41
N SER A 79 -3.84 -16.86 -5.91
CA SER A 79 -4.18 -15.67 -6.70
C SER A 79 -3.09 -14.59 -6.64
N THR A 80 -1.87 -14.90 -7.06
CA THR A 80 -0.97 -13.88 -7.62
C THR A 80 -1.38 -13.50 -9.04
N GLN A 81 -2.67 -13.54 -9.35
CA GLN A 81 -3.18 -12.86 -10.53
C GLN A 81 -3.28 -11.39 -10.14
N ARG A 82 -2.43 -10.56 -10.75
CA ARG A 82 -2.70 -9.14 -10.86
C ARG A 82 -4.14 -9.03 -11.37
N VAL A 83 -5.01 -8.33 -10.64
CA VAL A 83 -6.38 -8.09 -11.12
C VAL A 83 -6.22 -7.18 -12.35
N GLU A 84 -6.22 -7.76 -13.55
CA GLU A 84 -6.09 -6.99 -14.81
C GLU A 84 -7.37 -6.20 -15.13
N HIS A 85 -8.44 -6.41 -14.36
CA HIS A 85 -9.73 -5.81 -14.62
C HIS A 85 -10.29 -5.12 -13.39
N TYR A 86 -10.10 -3.81 -13.31
CA TYR A 86 -11.14 -2.86 -12.90
C TYR A 86 -10.91 -1.52 -13.60
N PHE A 87 -11.17 -1.51 -14.90
CA PHE A 87 -11.70 -0.34 -15.59
C PHE A 87 -12.68 -0.89 -16.62
N LYS A 88 -13.97 -0.88 -16.27
CA LYS A 88 -15.02 -0.78 -17.29
C LYS A 88 -15.46 0.69 -17.29
N PRO A 89 -15.50 1.32 -18.47
CA PRO A 89 -15.84 2.74 -18.62
C PRO A 89 -17.24 3.07 -18.09
#